data_AF-A0AAQ4FJZ1-F1
#
_entry.id   AF-A0AAQ4FJZ1-F1
#
_cell.length_a   1.000
_cell.length_b   1.000
_cell.length_c   1.000
_cell.angle_alpha   90.00
_cell.angle_beta   90.00
_cell.angle_gamma   90.00
#
_symmetry.space_group_name_H-M   'P 1'
#
loop_
_entity.id
_entity.type
_entity.pdbx_description
1 polymer ?
#
loop_
_entity_poly.entity_id
_entity_poly.type
_entity_poly.pdbx_seq_one_letter_code
_entity_poly.pdbx_strand_id
1 'polypeptide(L)'
;MPPTSPSPWRCVVENGREFYALASCPNDPGLEPDLINHCLGRGDQLKHLQHVPVYSNASKIMYANVFCAACHKDLQALRAWQLELRCNRAWQAATVLEHLSRGRYSKLSHALRGPKGLTCKLQIADAASEGFWHEVPGLRECRVASTTCRKSASPRDVMLCSSYTAYVYSPRMFSNYRNFHCFRCASGSASAVECGARPVAYANDAPNLVSRLVMGVRSHFVNPRRCRNRANHIYDPISDKCYEPPVSVSELAADGPSGGTGEPVRTRVLRLVFVVTTAALTAIF
;
A
#
# COMPACT_ATOMS: atom_id res chain seq x y z
N MET A 1 -15.37 -15.53 26.62
CA MET A 1 -14.17 -14.69 26.45
C MET A 1 -14.49 -13.62 25.43
N PRO A 2 -14.21 -12.34 25.70
CA PRO A 2 -14.37 -11.29 24.70
C PRO A 2 -13.45 -11.57 23.50
N PRO A 3 -13.86 -11.21 22.27
CA PRO A 3 -13.02 -11.38 21.09
C PRO A 3 -11.73 -10.59 21.28
N THR A 4 -10.59 -11.29 21.28
CA THR A 4 -9.27 -10.64 21.27
C THR A 4 -9.19 -9.74 20.04
N SER A 5 -8.94 -8.45 20.25
CA SER A 5 -8.69 -7.51 19.17
C SER A 5 -7.56 -8.05 18.28
N PRO A 6 -7.71 -8.04 16.95
CA PRO A 6 -6.65 -8.49 16.06
C PRO A 6 -5.38 -7.68 16.32
N SER A 7 -4.22 -8.33 16.21
CA SER A 7 -2.93 -7.65 16.32
C SER A 7 -2.88 -6.46 15.36
N PRO A 8 -2.40 -5.28 15.79
CA PRO A 8 -2.25 -4.12 14.91
C PRO A 8 -1.12 -4.32 13.88
N TRP A 9 -0.27 -5.34 14.07
CA TRP A 9 0.84 -5.68 13.19
C TRP A 9 0.45 -6.76 12.19
N ARG A 10 0.81 -6.55 10.91
CA ARG A 10 0.64 -7.49 9.81
C ARG A 10 2.01 -7.89 9.25
N CYS A 11 2.16 -9.15 8.86
CA CYS A 11 3.31 -9.60 8.09
C CYS A 11 3.16 -9.17 6.63
N VAL A 12 4.10 -8.37 6.12
CA VAL A 12 4.11 -7.85 4.75
C VAL A 12 5.24 -8.51 3.97
N VAL A 13 4.99 -8.80 2.69
CA VAL A 13 5.98 -9.35 1.77
C VAL A 13 6.35 -8.27 0.75
N GLU A 14 7.63 -7.94 0.66
CA GLU A 14 8.16 -6.93 -0.27
C GLU A 14 9.48 -7.43 -0.85
N ASN A 15 9.57 -7.57 -2.18
CA ASN A 15 10.76 -8.09 -2.87
C ASN A 15 11.39 -9.35 -2.24
N GLY A 16 10.55 -10.33 -1.89
CA GLY A 16 11.00 -11.60 -1.31
C GLY A 16 11.37 -11.53 0.18
N ARG A 17 11.27 -10.36 0.82
CA ARG A 17 11.45 -10.19 2.27
C ARG A 17 10.12 -10.14 2.99
N GLU A 18 10.11 -10.63 4.22
CA GLU A 18 8.92 -10.70 5.07
C GLU A 18 9.17 -9.98 6.40
N PHE A 19 8.42 -8.91 6.67
CA PHE A 19 8.58 -8.15 7.91
C PHE A 19 7.25 -7.66 8.50
N TYR A 20 7.23 -7.45 9.81
CA TYR A 20 6.08 -6.87 10.48
C TYR A 20 5.95 -5.38 10.14
N ALA A 21 4.73 -4.98 9.78
CA ALA A 21 4.37 -3.60 9.55
C ALA A 21 3.05 -3.26 10.28
N LEU A 22 2.95 -2.04 10.80
CA LEU A 22 1.78 -1.54 11.50
C LEU A 22 0.64 -1.29 10.50
N ALA A 23 -0.44 -2.03 10.63
CA ALA A 23 -1.56 -2.08 9.69
C ALA A 23 -2.89 -1.64 10.33
N SER A 24 -2.81 -0.72 11.29
CA SER A 24 -3.97 -0.17 12.00
C SER A 24 -3.75 1.30 12.36
N CYS A 25 -4.85 2.02 12.58
CA CYS A 25 -4.84 3.38 13.12
C CYS A 25 -5.12 3.39 14.62
N PRO A 26 -4.72 4.45 15.35
CA PRO A 26 -5.14 4.62 16.74
C PRO A 26 -6.67 4.82 16.82
N ASN A 27 -7.25 4.52 17.98
CA ASN A 27 -8.67 4.76 18.27
C ASN A 27 -8.90 6.25 18.57
N ASP A 28 -8.71 7.11 17.58
CA ASP A 28 -8.92 8.55 17.67
C ASP A 28 -10.23 8.93 16.96
N PRO A 29 -11.23 9.49 17.66
CA PRO A 29 -12.51 9.86 17.05
C PRO A 29 -12.39 11.00 16.02
N GLY A 30 -11.28 11.74 16.02
CA GLY A 30 -10.99 12.77 15.01
C GLY A 30 -10.37 12.23 13.72
N LEU A 31 -10.12 10.92 13.60
CA LEU A 31 -9.60 10.34 12.37
C LEU A 31 -10.70 10.13 11.35
N GLU A 32 -10.45 10.62 10.13
CA GLU A 32 -11.31 10.41 8.98
C GLU A 32 -11.53 8.91 8.70
N PRO A 33 -12.79 8.42 8.67
CA PRO A 33 -13.09 7.01 8.42
C PRO A 33 -12.52 6.49 7.11
N ASP A 34 -12.45 7.34 6.08
CA ASP A 34 -11.86 6.99 4.79
C ASP A 34 -10.36 6.70 4.90
N LEU A 35 -9.62 7.50 5.69
CA LEU A 35 -8.19 7.27 5.91
C LEU A 35 -7.95 5.93 6.64
N ILE A 36 -8.79 5.61 7.63
CA ILE A 36 -8.74 4.31 8.32
C ILE A 36 -8.99 3.18 7.32
N ASN A 37 -10.00 3.30 6.46
CA ASN A 37 -10.29 2.31 5.43
C ASN A 37 -9.11 2.13 4.47
N HIS A 38 -8.42 3.19 4.06
CA HIS A 38 -7.23 3.09 3.22
C HIS A 38 -6.07 2.39 3.94
N CYS A 39 -5.81 2.71 5.21
CA CYS A 39 -4.81 2.00 6.02
C CYS A 39 -5.10 0.49 6.09
N LEU A 40 -6.37 0.11 6.28
CA LEU A 40 -6.82 -1.28 6.33
C LEU A 40 -6.88 -1.99 4.95
N GLY A 41 -6.50 -1.34 3.86
CA GLY A 41 -6.56 -1.92 2.50
C GLY A 41 -7.98 -2.00 1.93
N ARG A 42 -8.93 -1.25 2.49
CA ARG A 42 -10.35 -1.23 2.13
C ARG A 42 -10.74 -0.02 1.29
N GLY A 43 -9.93 1.04 1.29
CA GLY A 43 -10.19 2.27 0.53
C GLY A 43 -10.22 2.09 -0.98
N ASP A 44 -10.83 3.04 -1.67
CA ASP A 44 -11.01 3.01 -3.12
C ASP A 44 -10.02 3.89 -3.92
N GLN A 45 -9.39 4.87 -3.28
CA GLN A 45 -8.37 5.70 -3.92
C GLN A 45 -6.99 5.06 -3.80
N LEU A 46 -6.15 5.31 -4.82
CA LEU A 46 -4.72 4.95 -4.84
C LEU A 46 -4.45 3.52 -4.34
N LYS A 47 -5.25 2.54 -4.80
CA LYS A 47 -5.29 1.16 -4.28
C LYS A 47 -3.93 0.46 -4.26
N HIS A 48 -3.05 0.81 -5.21
CA HIS A 48 -1.69 0.28 -5.27
C HIS A 48 -0.82 0.74 -4.10
N LEU A 49 -1.01 1.97 -3.61
CA LEU A 49 -0.25 2.48 -2.45
C LEU A 49 -0.66 1.80 -1.13
N GLN A 50 -1.84 1.17 -1.07
CA GLN A 50 -2.31 0.46 0.14
C GLN A 50 -1.49 -0.81 0.45
N HIS A 51 -0.60 -1.22 -0.46
CA HIS A 51 0.25 -2.41 -0.34
C HIS A 51 1.74 -2.09 -0.44
N VAL A 52 2.12 -0.80 -0.48
CA VAL A 52 3.52 -0.38 -0.49
C VAL A 52 3.89 0.08 0.92
N PRO A 53 4.70 -0.69 1.68
CA PRO A 53 5.05 -0.32 3.04
C PRO A 53 5.90 0.96 3.08
N VAL A 54 5.79 1.73 4.16
CA VAL A 54 6.59 2.94 4.35
C VAL A 54 7.24 2.92 5.73
N TYR A 55 8.42 3.53 5.84
CA TYR A 55 9.17 3.56 7.09
C TYR A 55 9.33 5.00 7.55
N SER A 56 9.04 5.27 8.81
CA SER A 56 9.34 6.57 9.41
C SER A 56 10.68 6.56 10.12
N ASN A 57 11.53 7.53 9.76
CA ASN A 57 12.80 7.74 10.44
C ASN A 57 12.62 8.30 11.85
N ALA A 58 11.49 8.96 12.16
CA ALA A 58 11.25 9.53 13.48
C ALA A 58 10.77 8.47 14.47
N SER A 59 9.69 7.77 14.15
CA SER A 59 9.10 6.75 15.04
C SER A 59 9.83 5.40 14.99
N LYS A 60 10.66 5.16 13.96
CA LYS A 60 11.28 3.87 13.66
C LYS A 60 10.26 2.76 13.40
N ILE A 61 9.05 3.13 12.97
CA ILE A 61 7.97 2.20 12.66
C ILE A 61 7.91 1.95 11.14
N MET A 62 7.82 0.68 10.78
CA MET A 62 7.37 0.26 9.46
C MET A 62 5.85 0.22 9.44
N TYR A 63 5.23 1.04 8.60
CA TYR A 63 3.80 1.06 8.35
C TYR A 63 3.46 0.19 7.15
N ALA A 64 2.32 -0.48 7.22
CA ALA A 64 1.87 -1.39 6.15
C ALA A 64 1.58 -0.65 4.84
N ASN A 65 1.29 0.66 4.92
CA ASN A 65 1.20 1.59 3.80
C ASN A 65 1.28 3.05 4.29
N VAL A 66 1.37 3.98 3.34
CA VAL A 66 1.43 5.44 3.61
C VAL A 66 0.20 5.97 4.35
N PHE A 67 -0.98 5.37 4.17
CA PHE A 67 -2.19 5.79 4.87
C PHE A 67 -2.14 5.46 6.36
N CYS A 68 -1.52 4.34 6.73
CA CYS A 68 -1.26 4.04 8.14
C CYS A 68 -0.27 5.04 8.74
N ALA A 69 0.78 5.44 8.02
CA ALA A 69 1.66 6.51 8.51
C ALA A 69 0.91 7.85 8.70
N ALA A 70 0.01 8.18 7.78
CA ALA A 70 -0.82 9.38 7.87
C ALA A 70 -1.76 9.39 9.07
N CYS A 71 -2.46 8.29 9.37
CA CYS A 71 -3.34 8.25 10.55
C CYS A 71 -2.56 8.23 11.89
N HIS A 72 -1.26 7.92 11.85
CA HIS A 72 -0.33 8.09 12.97
C HIS A 72 0.40 9.44 12.96
N LYS A 73 0.02 10.37 12.08
CA LYS A 73 0.59 11.72 11.95
C LYS A 73 2.10 11.71 11.65
N ASP A 74 2.58 10.70 10.92
CA ASP A 74 4.01 10.42 10.73
C ASP A 74 4.49 10.61 9.26
N LEU A 75 3.76 11.41 8.47
CA LEU A 75 4.07 11.64 7.05
C LEU A 75 5.39 12.41 6.82
N GLN A 76 5.71 13.35 7.71
CA GLN A 76 6.84 14.26 7.51
C GLN A 76 8.21 13.60 7.68
N ALA A 77 8.26 12.46 8.36
CA ALA A 77 9.50 11.75 8.67
C ALA A 77 9.69 10.48 7.84
N LEU A 78 8.89 10.30 6.78
CA LEU A 78 9.00 9.12 5.93
C LEU A 78 10.34 9.07 5.21
N ARG A 79 10.99 7.89 5.26
CA ARG A 79 12.16 7.58 4.45
C ARG A 79 11.77 7.58 2.97
N ALA A 80 12.60 8.21 2.15
CA ALA A 80 12.46 8.13 0.71
C ALA A 80 12.90 6.74 0.22
N TRP A 81 12.01 6.05 -0.49
CA TRP A 81 12.24 4.73 -1.08
C TRP A 81 12.48 4.84 -2.58
N GLN A 82 13.34 3.98 -3.13
CA GLN A 82 13.40 3.72 -4.56
C GLN A 82 12.26 2.77 -4.96
N LEU A 83 11.21 3.33 -5.57
CA LEU A 83 10.09 2.55 -6.08
C LEU A 83 10.37 2.12 -7.52
N GLU A 84 10.06 0.87 -7.83
CA GLU A 84 10.13 0.33 -9.18
C GLU A 84 8.75 -0.13 -9.63
N LEU A 85 8.33 0.32 -10.81
CA LEU A 85 7.21 -0.25 -11.54
C LEU A 85 7.76 -1.28 -12.52
N ARG A 86 7.56 -2.56 -12.22
CA ARG A 86 7.94 -3.66 -13.09
C ARG A 86 6.72 -4.20 -13.81
N CYS A 87 6.86 -4.55 -15.09
CA CYS A 87 5.78 -5.06 -15.93
C CYS A 87 6.17 -6.34 -16.67
N ASN A 88 5.18 -7.11 -17.11
CA ASN A 88 5.37 -8.28 -17.99
C ASN A 88 5.64 -7.92 -19.46
N ARG A 89 5.60 -6.62 -19.81
CA ARG A 89 5.82 -6.11 -21.17
C ARG A 89 6.88 -5.00 -21.15
N ALA A 90 7.68 -4.95 -22.22
CA ALA A 90 8.81 -4.03 -22.40
C ALA A 90 8.40 -2.71 -23.06
N TRP A 91 7.27 -2.14 -22.67
CA TRP A 91 6.78 -0.92 -23.28
C TRP A 91 7.44 0.31 -22.68
N GLN A 92 7.44 1.40 -23.44
CA GLN A 92 7.87 2.70 -22.94
C GLN A 92 7.02 3.12 -21.74
N ALA A 93 7.63 3.81 -20.78
CA ALA A 93 6.99 4.19 -19.53
C ALA A 93 5.69 4.98 -19.74
N ALA A 94 5.69 5.96 -20.66
CA ALA A 94 4.50 6.75 -20.97
C ALA A 94 3.31 5.87 -21.43
N THR A 95 3.55 4.91 -22.32
CA THR A 95 2.54 3.97 -22.79
C THR A 95 2.03 3.07 -21.66
N VAL A 96 2.92 2.59 -20.78
CA VAL A 96 2.52 1.79 -19.62
C VAL A 96 1.64 2.61 -18.67
N LEU A 97 2.06 3.82 -18.32
CA LEU A 97 1.28 4.69 -17.42
C LEU A 97 -0.09 5.03 -18.01
N GLU A 98 -0.17 5.32 -19.30
CA GLU A 98 -1.45 5.51 -19.99
C GLU A 98 -2.36 4.27 -19.86
N HIS A 99 -1.81 3.09 -20.11
CA HIS A 99 -2.55 1.83 -19.99
C HIS A 99 -2.96 1.52 -18.54
N LEU A 100 -2.13 1.82 -17.56
CA LEU A 100 -2.44 1.64 -16.15
C LEU A 100 -3.48 2.64 -15.65
N SER A 101 -3.52 3.85 -16.21
CA SER A 101 -4.53 4.86 -15.86
C SER A 101 -5.97 4.42 -16.19
N ARG A 102 -6.11 3.55 -17.20
CA ARG A 102 -7.39 2.92 -17.62
C ARG A 102 -7.56 1.51 -17.03
N GLY A 103 -6.58 1.07 -16.25
CA GLY A 103 -6.47 -0.27 -15.72
C GLY A 103 -7.29 -0.52 -14.46
N ARG A 104 -7.05 -1.68 -13.83
CA ARG A 104 -7.62 -2.05 -12.54
C ARG A 104 -6.54 -2.60 -11.63
N TYR A 105 -6.62 -2.27 -10.35
CA TYR A 105 -5.76 -2.86 -9.33
C TYR A 105 -6.39 -4.15 -8.79
N SER A 106 -5.60 -5.23 -8.73
CA SER A 106 -5.99 -6.51 -8.16
C SER A 106 -5.43 -6.65 -6.74
N LYS A 107 -6.31 -6.59 -5.75
CA LYS A 107 -5.94 -6.78 -4.32
C LYS A 107 -5.38 -8.17 -4.03
N LEU A 108 -5.81 -9.21 -4.77
CA LEU A 108 -5.33 -10.58 -4.52
C LEU A 108 -3.87 -10.77 -4.98
N SER A 109 -3.51 -10.16 -6.11
CA SER A 109 -2.18 -10.34 -6.72
C SER A 109 -1.25 -9.15 -6.50
N HIS A 110 -1.69 -8.15 -5.75
CA HIS A 110 -1.06 -6.83 -5.57
C HIS A 110 -0.55 -6.22 -6.90
N ALA A 111 -1.32 -6.36 -7.98
CA ALA A 111 -0.86 -6.01 -9.32
C ALA A 111 -1.80 -5.01 -10.01
N LEU A 112 -1.20 -4.08 -10.73
CA LEU A 112 -1.85 -3.16 -11.66
C LEU A 112 -2.06 -3.88 -13.00
N ARG A 113 -3.31 -4.00 -13.44
CA ARG A 113 -3.68 -4.66 -14.70
C ARG A 113 -4.15 -3.63 -15.71
N GLY A 114 -3.55 -3.64 -16.89
CA GLY A 114 -3.94 -2.82 -18.03
C GLY A 114 -4.52 -3.64 -19.19
N PRO A 115 -4.91 -2.97 -20.28
CA PRO A 115 -5.36 -3.63 -21.51
C PRO A 115 -4.27 -4.54 -22.10
N LYS A 116 -4.67 -5.42 -23.03
CA LYS A 116 -3.78 -6.37 -23.73
C LYS A 116 -2.98 -7.27 -22.77
N GLY A 117 -3.51 -7.57 -21.59
CA GLY A 117 -2.83 -8.42 -20.60
C GLY A 117 -1.57 -7.79 -19.98
N LEU A 118 -1.44 -6.46 -20.01
CA LEU A 118 -0.41 -5.76 -19.23
C LEU A 118 -0.64 -6.02 -17.75
N THR A 119 0.39 -6.52 -17.07
CA THR A 119 0.40 -6.70 -15.61
C THR A 119 1.67 -6.09 -15.08
N CYS A 120 1.52 -5.19 -14.11
CA CYS A 120 2.61 -4.50 -13.46
C CYS A 120 2.51 -4.64 -11.93
N LYS A 121 3.65 -4.61 -11.26
CA LYS A 121 3.77 -4.55 -9.81
C LYS A 121 4.60 -3.34 -9.43
N LEU A 122 4.15 -2.64 -8.40
CA LEU A 122 4.91 -1.57 -7.75
C LEU A 122 5.63 -2.21 -6.56
N GLN A 123 6.94 -2.03 -6.49
CA GLN A 123 7.78 -2.64 -5.47
C GLN A 123 8.84 -1.66 -4.95
N ILE A 124 9.37 -1.90 -3.77
CA ILE A 124 10.46 -1.12 -3.16
C ILE A 124 11.79 -1.79 -3.49
N ALA A 125 12.54 -1.24 -4.44
CA ALA A 125 13.83 -1.78 -4.86
C ALA A 125 14.80 -1.96 -3.69
N ASP A 126 14.79 -1.01 -2.75
CA ASP A 126 15.65 -1.02 -1.57
C ASP A 126 15.38 -2.23 -0.66
N ALA A 127 14.17 -2.82 -0.70
CA ALA A 127 13.87 -4.04 0.04
C ALA A 127 14.61 -5.26 -0.52
N ALA A 128 15.10 -5.24 -1.76
CA ALA A 128 15.94 -6.31 -2.30
C ALA A 128 17.42 -6.19 -1.86
N SER A 129 17.85 -5.06 -1.29
CA SER A 129 19.27 -4.86 -0.92
C SER A 129 19.69 -5.82 0.18
N GLU A 130 20.95 -6.29 0.16
CA GLU A 130 21.50 -7.12 1.23
C GLU A 130 21.52 -6.37 2.58
N GLY A 131 21.75 -5.05 2.53
CA GLY A 131 21.79 -4.16 3.69
C GLY A 131 20.42 -3.81 4.30
N PHE A 132 19.30 -4.24 3.71
CA PHE A 132 17.95 -3.80 4.11
C PHE A 132 17.69 -3.88 5.62
N TRP A 133 18.05 -5.00 6.25
CA TRP A 133 17.84 -5.20 7.70
C TRP A 133 18.71 -4.30 8.58
N HIS A 134 19.90 -3.93 8.10
CA HIS A 134 20.82 -3.03 8.80
C HIS A 134 20.45 -1.56 8.60
N GLU A 135 19.89 -1.22 7.44
CA GLU A 135 19.50 0.13 7.08
C GLU A 135 18.16 0.57 7.69
N VAL A 136 17.32 -0.37 8.12
CA VAL A 136 15.97 -0.11 8.63
C VAL A 136 15.86 -0.56 10.09
N PRO A 137 16.32 0.28 11.05
CA PRO A 137 16.36 -0.12 12.45
C PRO A 137 14.95 -0.33 13.02
N GLY A 138 14.83 -1.31 13.93
CA GLY A 138 13.56 -1.67 14.56
C GLY A 138 12.66 -2.58 13.72
N LEU A 139 13.08 -2.93 12.49
CA LEU A 139 12.35 -3.87 11.66
C LEU A 139 12.45 -5.28 12.23
N ARG A 140 11.32 -5.98 12.28
CA ARG A 140 11.23 -7.36 12.78
C ARG A 140 10.84 -8.28 11.64
N GLU A 141 11.64 -9.31 11.41
CA GLU A 141 11.31 -10.37 10.46
C GLU A 141 10.03 -11.09 10.90
N CYS A 142 9.22 -11.51 9.93
CA CYS A 142 8.05 -12.33 10.15
C CYS A 142 8.00 -13.45 9.10
N ARG A 143 7.04 -14.35 9.25
CA ARG A 143 6.71 -15.35 8.23
C ARG A 143 5.22 -15.32 7.96
N VAL A 144 4.85 -15.18 6.69
CA VAL A 144 3.48 -15.35 6.23
C VAL A 144 3.11 -16.80 6.45
N ALA A 145 2.08 -17.02 7.28
CA ALA A 145 1.62 -18.34 7.64
C ALA A 145 0.10 -18.35 7.73
N SER A 146 -0.50 -19.43 7.26
CA SER A 146 -1.94 -19.60 7.36
C SER A 146 -2.38 -19.75 8.81
N THR A 147 -3.45 -19.02 9.14
CA THR A 147 -4.21 -19.12 10.39
C THR A 147 -5.67 -19.50 10.13
N THR A 148 -6.02 -19.78 8.86
CA THR A 148 -7.39 -20.02 8.43
C THR A 148 -7.72 -21.50 8.56
N CYS A 149 -8.81 -21.81 9.27
CA CYS A 149 -9.34 -23.16 9.40
C CYS A 149 -10.49 -23.42 8.42
N ARG A 150 -10.68 -24.68 8.04
CA ARG A 150 -11.90 -25.12 7.32
C ARG A 150 -13.10 -25.01 8.25
N LYS A 151 -14.30 -24.77 7.68
CA LYS A 151 -15.56 -24.72 8.44
C LYS A 151 -15.87 -26.04 9.18
N SER A 152 -15.41 -27.18 8.64
CA SER A 152 -15.57 -28.51 9.22
C SER A 152 -14.42 -28.94 10.14
N ALA A 153 -13.50 -28.03 10.47
CA ALA A 153 -12.38 -28.36 11.35
C ALA A 153 -12.84 -28.67 12.77
N SER A 154 -12.10 -29.53 13.46
CA SER A 154 -12.33 -29.82 14.88
C SER A 154 -12.30 -28.52 15.70
N PRO A 155 -13.29 -28.27 16.59
CA PRO A 155 -13.31 -27.10 17.46
C PRO A 155 -12.03 -26.95 18.29
N ARG A 156 -11.42 -28.08 18.70
CA ARG A 156 -10.15 -28.09 19.42
C ARG A 156 -9.00 -27.52 18.59
N ASP A 157 -8.88 -27.94 17.32
CA ASP A 157 -7.81 -27.46 16.44
C ASP A 157 -8.04 -25.97 16.07
N VAL A 158 -9.30 -25.53 15.90
CA VAL A 158 -9.63 -24.11 15.69
C VAL A 158 -9.21 -23.26 16.89
N MET A 159 -9.53 -23.69 18.11
CA MET A 159 -9.16 -23.00 19.35
C MET A 159 -7.63 -22.94 19.52
N LEU A 160 -6.94 -24.06 19.31
CA LEU A 160 -5.50 -24.11 19.50
C LEU A 160 -4.73 -23.37 18.41
N CYS A 161 -5.26 -23.30 17.18
CA CYS A 161 -4.66 -22.55 16.09
C CYS A 161 -4.44 -21.06 16.44
N SER A 162 -5.33 -20.44 17.22
CA SER A 162 -5.18 -19.03 17.63
C SER A 162 -4.35 -18.84 18.90
N SER A 163 -4.13 -19.90 19.69
CA SER A 163 -3.60 -19.82 21.05
C SER A 163 -2.08 -19.63 21.17
N TYR A 164 -1.29 -20.06 20.18
CA TYR A 164 0.17 -19.92 20.21
C TYR A 164 0.78 -19.79 18.80
N THR A 165 2.06 -19.45 18.75
CA THR A 165 2.85 -19.38 17.50
C THR A 165 4.02 -20.35 17.62
N ALA A 166 4.05 -21.37 16.76
CA ALA A 166 5.16 -22.30 16.63
C ALA A 166 5.14 -22.82 15.19
N TYR A 167 5.76 -22.07 14.29
CA TYR A 167 5.63 -22.29 12.85
C TYR A 167 5.89 -23.73 12.43
N VAL A 168 5.07 -24.20 11.49
CA VAL A 168 5.30 -25.48 10.79
C VAL A 168 5.15 -25.27 9.28
N TYR A 169 5.91 -26.05 8.51
CA TYR A 169 5.86 -26.04 7.05
C TYR A 169 5.32 -27.36 6.53
N SER A 170 4.41 -27.31 5.55
CA SER A 170 3.94 -28.50 4.85
C SER A 170 4.58 -28.58 3.46
N PRO A 171 5.51 -29.52 3.21
CA PRO A 171 6.11 -29.71 1.89
C PRO A 171 5.07 -30.08 0.83
N ARG A 172 4.02 -30.82 1.23
CA ARG A 172 2.93 -31.22 0.34
C ARG A 172 2.09 -30.03 -0.14
N MET A 173 1.83 -29.07 0.75
CA MET A 173 1.00 -27.89 0.46
C MET A 173 1.84 -26.66 0.07
N PHE A 174 3.17 -26.77 0.11
CA PHE A 174 4.12 -25.67 -0.04
C PHE A 174 3.74 -24.42 0.76
N SER A 175 3.28 -24.61 2.00
CA SER A 175 2.67 -23.55 2.81
C SER A 175 3.16 -23.56 4.25
N ASN A 176 3.39 -22.38 4.80
CA ASN A 176 3.62 -22.19 6.23
C ASN A 176 2.29 -22.12 6.98
N TYR A 177 2.29 -22.61 8.21
CA TYR A 177 1.18 -22.52 9.16
C TYR A 177 1.69 -21.97 10.49
N ARG A 178 0.88 -21.15 11.17
CA ARG A 178 1.27 -20.50 12.43
C ARG A 178 1.65 -21.52 13.51
N ASN A 179 0.99 -22.67 13.50
CA ASN A 179 1.28 -23.82 14.33
C ASN A 179 0.70 -25.11 13.73
N PHE A 180 1.01 -26.24 14.36
CA PHE A 180 0.51 -27.56 13.95
C PHE A 180 -1.02 -27.67 13.95
N HIS A 181 -1.72 -27.02 14.88
CA HIS A 181 -3.18 -27.03 14.90
C HIS A 181 -3.79 -26.21 13.76
N CYS A 182 -3.14 -25.11 13.36
CA CYS A 182 -3.52 -24.39 12.13
C CYS A 182 -3.35 -25.26 10.89
N PHE A 183 -2.27 -26.04 10.82
CA PHE A 183 -2.10 -27.01 9.73
C PHE A 183 -3.23 -28.06 9.71
N ARG A 184 -3.50 -28.69 10.86
CA ARG A 184 -4.57 -29.70 11.00
C ARG A 184 -5.94 -29.15 10.66
N CYS A 185 -6.29 -27.97 11.17
CA CYS A 185 -7.59 -27.36 10.93
C CYS A 185 -7.77 -26.92 9.47
N ALA A 186 -6.67 -26.57 8.79
CA ALA A 186 -6.69 -26.15 7.39
C ALA A 186 -6.68 -27.34 6.40
N SER A 187 -6.04 -28.46 6.74
CA SER A 187 -5.85 -29.61 5.83
C SER A 187 -6.82 -30.76 6.10
N GLY A 188 -7.28 -30.93 7.35
CA GLY A 188 -8.02 -32.12 7.80
C GLY A 188 -7.17 -33.40 7.84
N SER A 189 -5.85 -33.31 7.63
CA SER A 189 -4.93 -34.44 7.56
C SER A 189 -3.84 -34.33 8.63
N ALA A 190 -3.38 -35.48 9.11
CA ALA A 190 -2.21 -35.60 9.98
C ALA A 190 -0.92 -35.91 9.19
N SER A 191 -0.80 -35.41 7.95
CA SER A 191 0.42 -35.63 7.16
C SER A 191 1.64 -34.99 7.81
N ALA A 192 2.83 -35.48 7.46
CA ALA A 192 4.08 -34.94 7.94
C ALA A 192 4.20 -33.42 7.66
N VAL A 193 4.68 -32.70 8.66
CA VAL A 193 5.09 -31.29 8.58
C VAL A 193 6.51 -31.18 9.12
N GLU A 194 7.20 -30.13 8.70
CA GLU A 194 8.52 -29.78 9.21
C GLU A 194 8.40 -28.68 10.26
N CYS A 195 9.28 -28.69 11.25
CA CYS A 195 9.38 -27.60 12.21
C CYS A 195 9.95 -26.34 11.55
N GLY A 196 9.38 -25.18 11.90
CA GLY A 196 9.79 -23.89 11.37
C GLY A 196 8.93 -23.39 10.20
N ALA A 197 9.29 -22.24 9.66
CA ALA A 197 8.68 -21.67 8.46
C ALA A 197 9.75 -21.42 7.41
N ARG A 198 9.38 -21.62 6.14
CA ARG A 198 10.23 -21.29 5.00
C ARG A 198 9.89 -19.89 4.48
N PRO A 199 10.86 -19.16 3.90
CA PRO A 199 10.55 -17.92 3.20
C PRO A 199 9.53 -18.14 2.07
N VAL A 200 8.71 -17.12 1.77
CA VAL A 200 7.65 -17.17 0.74
C VAL A 200 8.15 -17.53 -0.67
N ALA A 201 9.47 -17.43 -0.92
CA ALA A 201 10.15 -17.73 -2.18
C ALA A 201 9.85 -19.11 -2.81
N TYR A 202 9.32 -20.07 -2.06
CA TYR A 202 9.16 -21.45 -2.54
C TYR A 202 7.82 -21.80 -3.21
N ALA A 203 6.77 -20.99 -3.11
CA ALA A 203 5.43 -21.41 -3.55
C ALA A 203 4.73 -20.45 -4.53
N ASN A 204 5.03 -19.16 -4.47
CA ASN A 204 4.39 -18.14 -5.33
C ASN A 204 5.38 -17.25 -6.08
N ASP A 205 6.68 -17.41 -5.83
CA ASP A 205 7.76 -16.76 -6.57
C ASP A 205 8.29 -17.69 -7.67
N ALA A 206 7.38 -18.23 -8.49
CA ALA A 206 7.79 -18.54 -9.85
C ALA A 206 8.44 -17.25 -10.40
N PRO A 207 9.66 -17.32 -10.95
CA PRO A 207 10.43 -16.15 -11.34
C PRO A 207 9.52 -15.19 -12.09
N ASN A 208 9.37 -14.00 -11.52
CA ASN A 208 8.54 -12.89 -11.98
C ASN A 208 8.34 -12.93 -13.50
N LEU A 209 7.17 -13.39 -13.96
CA LEU A 209 6.70 -13.10 -15.33
C LEU A 209 6.59 -11.58 -15.58
N VAL A 210 6.71 -10.79 -14.51
CA VAL A 210 6.72 -9.32 -14.45
C VAL A 210 8.16 -8.83 -14.20
N SER A 211 9.10 -9.10 -15.11
CA SER A 211 10.53 -8.87 -14.84
C SER A 211 11.07 -7.54 -15.36
N ARG A 212 10.35 -6.83 -16.24
CA ARG A 212 10.93 -5.67 -16.93
C ARG A 212 10.68 -4.39 -16.15
N LEU A 213 11.76 -3.74 -15.74
CA LEU A 213 11.71 -2.40 -15.18
C LEU A 213 11.20 -1.42 -16.24
N VAL A 214 10.11 -0.72 -15.92
CA VAL A 214 9.51 0.30 -16.78
C VAL A 214 9.83 1.69 -16.26
N MET A 215 9.76 1.87 -14.94
CA MET A 215 9.98 3.16 -14.29
C MET A 215 10.57 2.94 -12.90
N GLY A 216 11.53 3.78 -12.54
CA GLY A 216 12.03 3.91 -11.17
C GLY A 216 11.83 5.34 -10.68
N VAL A 217 11.30 5.51 -9.48
CA VAL A 217 11.11 6.84 -8.87
C VAL A 217 11.45 6.81 -7.39
N ARG A 218 12.22 7.79 -6.94
CA ARG A 218 12.50 7.98 -5.52
C ARG A 218 11.39 8.82 -4.89
N SER A 219 10.70 8.29 -3.88
CA SER A 219 9.54 8.96 -3.28
C SER A 219 9.48 8.79 -1.78
N HIS A 220 9.04 9.85 -1.10
CA HIS A 220 8.62 9.86 0.31
C HIS A 220 7.08 9.97 0.43
N PHE A 221 6.35 9.88 -0.68
CA PHE A 221 4.89 9.96 -0.78
C PHE A 221 4.26 11.25 -0.24
N VAL A 222 5.06 12.31 -0.10
CA VAL A 222 4.60 13.66 0.20
C VAL A 222 5.19 14.58 -0.87
N ASN A 223 4.41 15.54 -1.35
CA ASN A 223 4.92 16.56 -2.26
C ASN A 223 4.07 17.83 -2.14
N PRO A 224 4.47 18.79 -1.28
CA PRO A 224 3.67 19.99 -1.04
C PRO A 224 3.44 20.79 -2.32
N ARG A 225 4.44 20.85 -3.22
CA ARG A 225 4.32 21.59 -4.50
C ARG A 225 3.26 20.99 -5.42
N ARG A 226 3.12 19.66 -5.44
CA ARG A 226 2.10 18.96 -6.25
C ARG A 226 0.73 18.98 -5.58
N CYS A 227 0.68 18.91 -4.25
CA CYS A 227 -0.55 18.84 -3.48
C CYS A 227 -0.99 20.19 -2.89
N ARG A 228 -0.98 21.26 -3.70
CA ARG A 228 -1.48 22.60 -3.36
C ARG A 228 -0.95 23.15 -2.01
N ASN A 229 0.33 22.96 -1.73
CA ASN A 229 1.03 23.35 -0.50
C ASN A 229 0.49 22.74 0.79
N ARG A 230 -0.25 21.64 0.72
CA ARG A 230 -0.70 20.92 1.91
C ARG A 230 0.35 19.90 2.32
N ALA A 231 1.11 20.21 3.37
CA ALA A 231 2.20 19.37 3.85
C ALA A 231 1.76 17.94 4.24
N ASN A 232 0.51 17.75 4.63
CA ASN A 232 -0.02 16.47 5.12
C ASN A 232 -0.75 15.66 4.04
N HIS A 233 -0.54 15.95 2.76
CA HIS A 233 -1.17 15.22 1.67
C HIS A 233 -0.28 14.10 1.15
N ILE A 234 -0.90 12.95 0.93
CA ILE A 234 -0.27 11.78 0.30
C ILE A 234 -0.20 12.02 -1.21
N TYR A 235 0.99 11.87 -1.78
CA TYR A 235 1.27 12.01 -3.21
C TYR A 235 1.64 10.65 -3.81
N ASP A 236 0.99 10.31 -4.91
CA ASP A 236 1.31 9.14 -5.72
C ASP A 236 2.23 9.51 -6.89
N PRO A 237 3.53 9.13 -6.85
CA PRO A 237 4.48 9.47 -7.90
C PRO A 237 4.23 8.72 -9.22
N ILE A 238 3.41 7.66 -9.22
CA ILE A 238 3.14 6.87 -10.42
C ILE A 238 1.98 7.46 -11.23
N SER A 239 0.91 7.91 -10.56
CA SER A 239 -0.23 8.53 -11.24
C SER A 239 -0.19 10.06 -11.28
N ASP A 240 0.80 10.69 -10.62
CA ASP A 240 0.88 12.14 -10.41
C ASP A 240 -0.39 12.72 -9.78
N LYS A 241 -0.98 11.99 -8.83
CA LYS A 241 -2.20 12.39 -8.11
C LYS A 241 -1.93 12.54 -6.62
N CYS A 242 -2.68 13.43 -5.99
CA CYS A 242 -2.74 13.55 -4.55
C CYS A 242 -3.96 12.80 -4.03
N TYR A 243 -3.85 12.23 -2.83
CA TYR A 243 -5.01 11.75 -2.09
C TYR A 243 -5.88 12.96 -1.70
N GLU A 244 -7.17 12.84 -1.96
CA GLU A 244 -8.17 13.84 -1.60
C GLU A 244 -9.11 13.19 -0.58
N PRO A 245 -9.07 13.60 0.70
CA PRO A 245 -10.03 13.12 1.67
C PRO A 245 -11.44 13.53 1.21
N PRO A 246 -12.47 12.70 1.42
CA PRO A 246 -13.84 13.09 1.13
C PRO A 246 -14.17 14.39 1.88
N VAL A 247 -14.77 15.34 1.17
CA VAL A 247 -15.18 16.63 1.74
C VAL A 247 -16.19 16.35 2.86
N SER A 248 -15.91 16.87 4.06
CA SER A 248 -16.83 16.69 5.19
C SER A 248 -18.14 17.41 4.88
N VAL A 249 -19.29 16.76 5.11
CA VAL A 249 -20.61 17.38 4.87
C VAL A 249 -20.80 18.65 5.72
N SER A 250 -20.10 18.73 6.86
CA SER A 250 -20.08 19.90 7.74
C SER A 250 -19.42 21.13 7.11
N GLU A 251 -18.39 20.97 6.27
CA GLU A 251 -17.78 22.09 5.53
C GLU A 251 -18.70 22.59 4.41
N LEU A 252 -19.45 21.70 3.76
CA LEU A 252 -20.42 22.07 2.73
C LEU A 252 -21.62 22.85 3.29
N ALA A 253 -21.94 22.68 4.58
CA ALA A 253 -23.04 23.38 5.24
C ALA A 253 -22.66 24.79 5.72
N ALA A 254 -21.37 25.14 5.79
CA ALA A 254 -20.91 26.44 6.29
C ALA A 254 -20.98 27.56 5.23
N ASP A 255 -21.06 27.22 3.94
CA ASP A 255 -21.24 28.17 2.83
C ASP A 255 -22.73 28.38 2.46
N GLY A 256 -23.62 28.30 3.45
CA GLY A 256 -25.00 28.73 3.27
C GLY A 256 -25.04 30.20 2.82
N PRO A 257 -25.86 30.55 1.82
CA PRO A 257 -25.89 31.89 1.25
C PRO A 257 -26.21 32.90 2.35
N SER A 258 -25.18 33.67 2.73
CA SER A 258 -25.34 34.87 3.53
C SER A 258 -26.24 35.78 2.71
N GLY A 259 -27.51 35.89 3.13
CA GLY A 259 -28.51 36.76 2.53
C GLY A 259 -28.06 38.21 2.62
N GLY A 260 -27.24 38.63 1.66
CA GLY A 260 -26.81 40.00 1.42
C GLY A 260 -27.69 40.61 0.35
N THR A 261 -28.50 41.56 0.78
CA THR A 261 -29.40 42.41 -0.02
C THR A 261 -28.70 43.08 -1.21
N GLY A 262 -29.45 43.23 -2.29
CA GLY A 262 -28.96 43.58 -3.62
C GLY A 262 -28.18 44.88 -3.74
N GLU A 263 -27.16 44.83 -4.60
CA GLU A 263 -26.55 45.99 -5.25
C GLU A 263 -26.56 45.75 -6.77
N PRO A 264 -26.84 46.78 -7.59
CA PRO A 264 -27.04 46.61 -9.03
C PRO A 264 -25.73 46.40 -9.79
N VAL A 265 -25.83 45.50 -10.76
CA VAL A 265 -24.77 45.01 -11.64
C VAL A 265 -24.12 46.14 -12.44
N ARG A 266 -22.83 46.41 -12.16
CA ARG A 266 -21.95 47.18 -13.05
C ARG A 266 -21.17 46.23 -13.96
N THR A 267 -21.56 46.21 -15.23
CA THR A 267 -20.94 45.47 -16.33
C THR A 267 -19.48 45.90 -16.49
N ARG A 268 -18.53 45.04 -16.12
CA ARG A 268 -17.11 45.19 -16.49
C ARG A 268 -16.79 44.24 -17.63
N VAL A 269 -16.48 44.82 -18.78
CA VAL A 269 -15.92 44.17 -19.96
C VAL A 269 -14.51 43.69 -19.62
N LEU A 270 -14.30 42.37 -19.49
CA LEU A 270 -12.98 41.78 -19.37
C LEU A 270 -12.38 41.61 -20.77
N ARG A 271 -11.28 42.35 -21.04
CA ARG A 271 -10.38 42.06 -22.17
C ARG A 271 -9.54 40.84 -21.81
N LEU A 272 -9.73 39.74 -22.53
CA LEU A 272 -8.83 38.59 -22.52
C LEU A 272 -7.59 38.95 -23.35
N VAL A 273 -6.42 39.02 -22.72
CA VAL A 273 -5.12 39.08 -23.41
C VAL A 273 -4.53 37.68 -23.38
N PHE A 274 -4.49 37.02 -24.54
CA PHE A 274 -3.72 35.79 -24.73
C PHE A 274 -2.25 36.16 -24.90
N VAL A 275 -1.42 35.78 -23.94
CA VAL A 275 0.04 35.78 -24.11
C VAL A 275 0.45 34.36 -24.50
N VAL A 276 0.79 34.18 -25.77
CA VAL A 276 1.41 32.96 -26.29
C VAL A 276 2.91 33.14 -26.19
N THR A 277 3.56 32.48 -25.23
CA THR A 277 5.02 32.35 -25.18
C THR A 277 5.45 31.07 -25.88
N THR A 278 6.06 31.22 -27.05
CA THR A 278 6.82 30.18 -27.75
C THR A 278 8.21 30.08 -27.11
N ALA A 279 8.52 28.94 -26.50
CA ALA A 279 9.89 28.62 -26.08
C ALA A 279 10.59 27.88 -27.24
N ALA A 280 11.59 28.54 -27.82
CA ALA A 280 12.50 27.96 -28.79
C ALA A 280 13.49 27.00 -28.09
N LEU A 281 13.59 25.77 -28.60
CA LEU A 281 14.69 24.87 -28.29
C LEU A 281 15.91 25.26 -29.12
N THR A 282 16.97 25.71 -28.46
CA THR A 282 18.32 25.75 -29.01
C THR A 282 19.02 24.42 -28.70
N ALA A 283 19.37 23.69 -29.77
CA ALA A 283 20.30 22.57 -29.74
C ALA A 283 21.73 23.11 -29.76
N ILE A 284 22.58 22.66 -28.83
CA ILE A 284 24.03 22.90 -28.84
C ILE A 284 24.71 21.62 -28.32
N PHE A 285 25.45 20.97 -29.24
CA PHE A 285 26.50 19.95 -29.17
C PHE A 285 26.29 18.66 -28.36
#